data_AF-A0A958QC71-F1
#
_entry.id   AF-A0A958QC71-F1
#
_cell.length_a   1.000
_cell.length_b   1.000
_cell.length_c   1.000
_cell.angle_alpha   90.00
_cell.angle_beta   90.00
_cell.angle_gamma   90.00
#
_symmetry.space_group_name_H-M   'P 1'
#
loop_
_entity.id
_entity.type
_entity.pdbx_description
1 polymer ?
#
loop_
_entity_poly.entity_id
_entity_poly.type
_entity_poly.pdbx_seq_one_letter_code
_entity_poly.pdbx_strand_id
1 'polypeptide(L)'
;TMALDEFDSVIEQVLRRMLRPIVRMSLRYSFKLQELTELVKRVFIEIATEELAQQGKQYSQSRVSVMTGVHRKDVARIESDVSGNNETRENLIAKIMVQWQHHPSFTTKSGKPRVLHCEGKESEFANLVKSINGADLNPYTVLFEMERLGIAERKRGTVKLLWRDFVSSEDVSHGLQMLARDSEDLAFAVQENLFRNNLDNESSKNLHLRTEFDDIVPDALPEIKSWILEEGSLFHSKLRNYLAQFDRELNPALKVKQGGARVAFGSFSLTKR
;
A
#
# COMPACT_ATOMS: atom_id res chain seq x y z
N THR A 1 31.46 14.90 10.57
CA THR A 1 30.78 15.26 9.31
C THR A 1 30.93 14.10 8.38
N MET A 2 29.85 13.37 8.09
CA MET A 2 29.86 12.30 7.09
C MET A 2 30.15 12.95 5.72
N ALA A 3 30.98 12.33 4.88
CA ALA A 3 31.22 12.87 3.54
C ALA A 3 29.90 12.87 2.73
N LEU A 4 29.68 13.86 1.85
CA LEU A 4 28.45 13.96 1.04
C LEU A 4 28.19 12.65 0.26
N ASP A 5 29.24 12.05 -0.29
CA ASP A 5 29.15 10.77 -1.02
C ASP A 5 28.73 9.59 -0.12
N GLU A 6 29.13 9.59 1.16
CA GLU A 6 28.68 8.57 2.13
C GLU A 6 27.21 8.78 2.50
N PHE A 7 26.74 10.02 2.59
CA PHE A 7 25.35 10.35 2.87
C PHE A 7 24.43 9.93 1.73
N ASP A 8 24.79 10.24 0.49
CA ASP A 8 24.03 9.86 -0.69
C ASP A 8 23.91 8.33 -0.81
N SER A 9 24.99 7.60 -0.54
CA SER A 9 24.98 6.13 -0.51
C SER A 9 24.06 5.56 0.59
N VAL A 10 24.03 6.18 1.77
CA VAL A 10 23.15 5.75 2.87
C VAL A 10 21.69 6.01 2.51
N ILE A 11 21.36 7.19 1.97
CA ILE A 11 20.00 7.52 1.54
C ILE A 11 19.52 6.59 0.44
N GLU A 12 20.35 6.29 -0.56
CA GLU A 12 20.00 5.32 -1.61
C GLU A 12 19.67 3.95 -1.01
N GLN A 13 20.49 3.47 -0.06
CA GLN A 13 20.26 2.19 0.61
C GLN A 13 18.96 2.17 1.43
N VAL A 14 18.66 3.26 2.15
CA VAL A 14 17.42 3.40 2.93
C VAL A 14 16.21 3.43 2.01
N LEU A 15 16.23 4.28 0.98
CA LEU A 15 15.16 4.37 -0.02
C LEU A 15 14.94 3.03 -0.71
N ARG A 16 16.02 2.32 -1.09
CA ARG A 16 15.91 0.99 -1.69
C ARG A 16 15.25 0.00 -0.74
N ARG A 17 15.56 0.03 0.57
CA ARG A 17 14.91 -0.85 1.56
C ARG A 17 13.42 -0.51 1.73
N MET A 18 13.05 0.77 1.72
CA MET A 18 11.66 1.23 1.81
C MET A 18 10.85 0.95 0.53
N LEU A 19 11.47 1.07 -0.65
CA LEU A 19 10.83 0.82 -1.94
C LEU A 19 10.56 -0.67 -2.19
N ARG A 20 11.37 -1.57 -1.64
CA ARG A 20 11.16 -3.03 -1.83
C ARG A 20 9.76 -3.53 -1.46
N PRO A 21 9.20 -3.26 -0.27
CA PRO A 21 7.85 -3.67 0.06
C PRO A 21 6.80 -3.00 -0.84
N ILE A 22 7.00 -1.73 -1.20
CA ILE A 22 6.11 -0.99 -2.12
C ILE A 22 6.10 -1.67 -3.50
N VAL A 23 7.26 -1.90 -4.11
CA VAL A 23 7.38 -2.55 -5.42
C VAL A 23 6.83 -3.99 -5.37
N ARG A 24 7.06 -4.72 -4.28
CA ARG A 24 6.48 -6.06 -4.10
C ARG A 24 4.94 -6.00 -4.06
N MET A 25 4.39 -5.01 -3.38
CA MET A 25 2.94 -4.76 -3.33
C MET A 25 2.40 -4.34 -4.70
N SER A 26 3.09 -3.43 -5.40
CA SER A 26 2.75 -3.00 -6.75
C SER A 26 2.69 -4.21 -7.70
N LEU A 27 3.72 -5.06 -7.69
CA LEU A 27 3.70 -6.30 -8.46
C LEU A 27 2.56 -7.20 -8.02
N ARG A 28 2.31 -7.37 -6.71
CA ARG A 28 1.19 -8.19 -6.21
C ARG A 28 -0.17 -7.71 -6.73
N TYR A 29 -0.39 -6.40 -6.84
CA TYR A 29 -1.65 -5.82 -7.33
C TYR A 29 -1.56 -5.33 -8.79
N SER A 30 -0.65 -5.90 -9.58
CA SER A 30 -0.54 -5.61 -11.03
C SER A 30 -0.28 -4.14 -11.40
N PHE A 31 0.17 -3.34 -10.42
CA PHE A 31 0.57 -1.96 -10.60
C PHE A 31 1.94 -1.93 -11.27
N LYS A 32 1.98 -1.47 -12.52
CA LYS A 32 3.17 -1.51 -13.37
C LYS A 32 4.15 -0.42 -13.00
N LEU A 33 5.39 -0.60 -13.47
CA LEU A 33 6.46 0.40 -13.30
C LEU A 33 6.04 1.80 -13.76
N GLN A 34 5.36 1.91 -14.91
CA GLN A 34 4.93 3.22 -15.43
C GLN A 34 3.90 3.90 -14.51
N GLU A 35 2.96 3.14 -13.97
CA GLU A 35 1.96 3.64 -13.02
C GLU A 35 2.63 4.07 -11.70
N LEU A 36 3.62 3.31 -11.23
CA LEU A 36 4.43 3.66 -10.06
C LEU A 36 5.29 4.90 -10.30
N THR A 37 5.93 5.02 -11.45
CA THR A 37 6.70 6.21 -11.82
C THR A 37 5.82 7.45 -11.85
N GLU A 38 4.61 7.36 -12.41
CA GLU A 38 3.66 8.47 -12.45
C GLU A 38 3.13 8.83 -11.05
N LEU A 39 2.86 7.84 -10.19
CA LEU A 39 2.50 8.08 -8.80
C LEU A 39 3.64 8.76 -8.03
N VAL A 40 4.88 8.29 -8.20
CA VAL A 40 6.05 8.91 -7.57
C VAL A 40 6.21 10.35 -8.02
N LYS A 41 6.10 10.65 -9.33
CA LYS A 41 6.14 12.04 -9.82
C LYS A 41 5.07 12.92 -9.16
N ARG A 42 3.84 12.42 -9.01
CA ARG A 42 2.74 13.11 -8.31
C ARG A 42 3.13 13.47 -6.89
N VAL A 43 3.61 12.48 -6.12
CA VAL A 43 4.05 12.70 -4.72
C VAL A 43 5.21 13.69 -4.65
N PHE A 44 6.19 13.64 -5.56
CA PHE A 44 7.27 14.63 -5.61
C PHE A 44 6.75 16.06 -5.84
N ILE A 45 5.80 16.24 -6.75
CA ILE A 45 5.18 17.54 -7.05
C ILE A 45 4.38 18.06 -5.86
N GLU A 46 3.61 17.19 -5.22
CA GLU A 46 2.80 17.49 -4.03
C GLU A 46 3.69 18.00 -2.89
N ILE A 47 4.67 17.19 -2.46
CA ILE A 47 5.58 17.54 -1.35
C ILE A 47 6.38 18.81 -1.68
N ALA A 48 6.88 18.97 -2.92
CA ALA A 48 7.59 20.18 -3.31
C ALA A 48 6.70 21.43 -3.27
N THR A 49 5.41 21.28 -3.57
CA THR A 49 4.45 22.39 -3.50
C THR A 49 4.17 22.79 -2.05
N GLU A 50 4.01 21.81 -1.16
CA GLU A 50 3.85 22.03 0.28
C GLU A 50 5.06 22.74 0.88
N GLU A 51 6.27 22.28 0.56
CA GLU A 51 7.54 22.90 0.98
C GLU A 51 7.68 24.35 0.50
N LEU A 52 7.32 24.63 -0.75
CA LEU A 52 7.30 26.01 -1.27
C LEU A 52 6.30 26.88 -0.49
N ALA A 53 5.12 26.35 -0.17
CA ALA A 53 4.10 27.06 0.59
C ALA A 53 4.56 27.33 2.03
N GLN A 54 5.17 26.35 2.71
CA GLN A 54 5.73 26.51 4.06
C GLN A 54 6.84 27.57 4.11
N GLN A 55 7.63 27.69 3.04
CA GLN A 55 8.66 28.72 2.90
C GLN A 55 8.11 30.10 2.48
N GLY A 56 6.80 30.25 2.33
CA GLY A 56 6.17 31.49 1.86
C GLY A 56 6.54 31.87 0.42
N LYS A 57 7.06 30.92 -0.37
CA LYS A 57 7.48 31.17 -1.75
C LYS A 57 6.28 31.03 -2.68
N GLN A 58 6.19 31.94 -3.65
CA GLN A 58 5.19 31.79 -4.70
C GLN A 58 5.45 30.52 -5.51
N TYR A 59 4.39 29.73 -5.66
CA TYR A 59 4.36 28.56 -6.51
C TYR A 59 4.69 28.93 -7.97
N SER A 60 5.52 28.12 -8.62
CA SER A 60 5.61 28.10 -10.08
C SER A 60 6.09 26.74 -10.58
N GLN A 61 5.60 26.31 -11.73
CA GLN A 61 6.00 25.04 -12.36
C GLN A 61 7.51 24.92 -12.56
N SER A 62 8.20 26.04 -12.81
CA SER A 62 9.66 26.05 -12.92
C SER A 62 10.35 25.75 -11.59
N ARG A 63 9.85 26.28 -10.47
CA ARG A 63 10.41 26.00 -9.13
C ARG A 63 10.19 24.55 -8.73
N VAL A 64 8.98 24.02 -8.97
CA VAL A 64 8.67 22.61 -8.73
C VAL A 64 9.56 21.70 -9.58
N SER A 65 9.72 21.99 -10.87
CA SER A 65 10.58 21.22 -11.77
C SER A 65 12.05 21.21 -11.31
N VAL A 66 12.57 22.36 -10.88
CA VAL A 66 13.95 22.47 -10.35
C VAL A 66 14.11 21.67 -9.05
N MET A 67 13.15 21.76 -8.13
CA MET A 67 13.23 21.09 -6.84
C MET A 67 13.10 19.56 -6.95
N THR A 68 12.24 19.08 -7.85
CA THR A 68 11.90 17.66 -7.98
C THR A 68 12.69 16.92 -9.05
N GLY A 69 13.29 17.65 -10.00
CA GLY A 69 13.84 17.07 -11.24
C GLY A 69 12.77 16.57 -12.23
N VAL A 70 11.47 16.72 -11.93
CA VAL A 70 10.38 16.35 -12.84
C VAL A 70 10.30 17.37 -13.96
N HIS A 71 10.22 16.91 -15.21
CA HIS A 71 10.18 17.81 -16.37
C HIS A 71 8.94 18.71 -16.34
N ARG A 72 9.08 20.00 -16.66
CA ARG A 72 7.99 21.00 -16.61
C ARG A 72 6.70 20.58 -17.33
N LYS A 73 6.82 19.86 -18.46
CA LYS A 73 5.67 19.30 -19.20
C LYS A 73 4.91 18.24 -18.39
N ASP A 74 5.63 17.40 -17.64
CA ASP A 74 5.01 16.40 -16.77
C ASP A 74 4.35 17.05 -15.57
N VAL A 75 4.96 18.09 -14.97
CA VAL A 75 4.34 18.87 -13.90
C VAL A 75 2.98 19.42 -14.36
N ALA A 76 2.94 20.12 -15.49
CA ALA A 76 1.71 20.68 -16.04
C ALA A 76 0.64 19.63 -16.35
N ARG A 77 1.04 18.49 -16.95
CA ARG A 77 0.12 17.38 -17.27
C ARG A 77 -0.46 16.74 -16.02
N ILE A 78 0.40 16.43 -15.04
CA ILE A 78 -0.01 15.78 -13.79
C ILE A 78 -1.00 16.66 -13.02
N GLU A 79 -0.77 17.97 -13.00
CA GLU A 79 -1.69 18.94 -12.39
C GLU A 79 -3.05 18.99 -13.10
N SER A 80 -3.08 18.87 -14.43
CA SER A 80 -4.34 18.80 -15.17
C SER A 80 -5.07 17.45 -15.04
N ASP A 81 -4.33 16.36 -14.81
CA ASP A 81 -4.85 14.99 -14.75
C ASP A 81 -5.49 14.64 -13.39
N VAL A 82 -5.49 15.53 -12.39
CA VAL A 82 -6.13 15.32 -11.07
C VAL A 82 -7.65 15.08 -11.18
N SER A 83 -8.24 15.33 -12.36
CA SER A 83 -9.67 15.12 -12.66
C SER A 83 -9.99 13.79 -13.36
N GLY A 84 -8.99 12.94 -13.67
CA GLY A 84 -9.15 11.80 -14.58
C GLY A 84 -8.90 10.44 -13.94
N ASN A 85 -9.97 9.66 -13.79
CA ASN A 85 -9.99 8.28 -13.32
C ASN A 85 -8.98 7.39 -14.10
N ASN A 86 -7.99 6.82 -13.42
CA ASN A 86 -7.06 5.85 -14.02
C ASN A 86 -7.80 4.49 -14.13
N GLU A 87 -8.48 4.26 -15.25
CA GLU A 87 -9.00 2.93 -15.59
C GLU A 87 -7.84 2.00 -15.95
N THR A 88 -7.31 1.28 -14.96
CA THR A 88 -6.16 0.37 -15.12
C THR A 88 -6.59 -1.08 -15.36
N ARG A 89 -5.60 -1.93 -15.65
CA ARG A 89 -5.72 -3.38 -15.94
C ARG A 89 -6.40 -4.18 -14.82
N GLU A 90 -6.46 -3.67 -13.59
CA GLU A 90 -7.23 -4.25 -12.48
C GLU A 90 -8.74 -4.28 -12.80
N ASN A 91 -9.24 -3.24 -13.48
CA ASN A 91 -10.61 -3.19 -13.97
C ASN A 91 -10.88 -4.31 -14.98
N LEU A 92 -9.86 -4.74 -15.72
CA LEU A 92 -9.99 -5.81 -16.71
C LEU A 92 -10.05 -7.21 -16.08
N ILE A 93 -9.17 -7.54 -15.13
CA ILE A 93 -9.25 -8.84 -14.41
C ILE A 93 -10.56 -8.93 -13.61
N ALA A 94 -10.98 -7.82 -12.98
CA ALA A 94 -12.27 -7.74 -12.31
C ALA A 94 -13.44 -7.97 -13.29
N LYS A 95 -13.43 -7.32 -14.47
CA LYS A 95 -14.42 -7.56 -15.54
C LYS A 95 -14.44 -9.02 -16.00
N ILE A 96 -13.28 -9.66 -16.16
CA ILE A 96 -13.17 -11.09 -16.50
C ILE A 96 -13.77 -11.96 -15.41
N MET A 97 -13.48 -11.67 -14.13
CA MET A 97 -14.05 -12.41 -12.99
C MET A 97 -15.57 -12.28 -12.93
N VAL A 98 -16.09 -11.06 -13.02
CA VAL A 98 -17.54 -10.78 -13.04
C VAL A 98 -18.20 -11.52 -14.21
N GLN A 99 -17.61 -11.45 -15.40
CA GLN A 99 -18.11 -12.15 -16.57
C GLN A 99 -18.12 -13.67 -16.39
N TRP A 100 -17.05 -14.24 -15.80
CA TRP A 100 -16.98 -15.68 -15.50
C TRP A 100 -18.01 -16.09 -14.43
N GLN A 101 -18.29 -15.21 -13.47
CA GLN A 101 -19.23 -15.49 -12.38
C GLN A 101 -20.70 -15.37 -12.78
N HIS A 102 -21.03 -14.53 -13.77
CA HIS A 102 -22.41 -14.17 -14.05
C HIS A 102 -22.90 -14.52 -15.46
N HIS A 103 -22.00 -14.65 -16.44
CA HIS A 103 -22.44 -14.86 -17.82
C HIS A 103 -22.89 -16.32 -18.06
N PRO A 104 -24.06 -16.57 -18.67
CA PRO A 104 -24.60 -17.93 -18.88
C PRO A 104 -23.66 -18.89 -19.62
N SER A 105 -22.83 -18.38 -20.53
CA SER A 105 -21.84 -19.20 -21.25
C SER A 105 -20.73 -19.77 -20.36
N PHE A 106 -20.45 -19.12 -19.22
CA PHE A 106 -19.33 -19.45 -18.32
C PHE A 106 -19.80 -19.92 -16.94
N THR A 107 -21.11 -20.01 -16.72
CA THR A 107 -21.72 -20.48 -15.46
C THR A 107 -22.42 -21.83 -15.64
N THR A 108 -22.54 -22.56 -14.55
CA THR A 108 -23.28 -23.82 -14.46
C THR A 108 -24.78 -23.53 -14.36
N LYS A 109 -25.64 -24.53 -14.57
CA LYS A 109 -27.10 -24.39 -14.37
C LYS A 109 -27.49 -23.93 -12.96
N SER A 110 -26.62 -24.10 -11.98
CA SER A 110 -26.80 -23.64 -10.59
C SER A 110 -26.19 -22.25 -10.32
N GLY A 111 -25.78 -21.50 -11.35
CA GLY A 111 -25.25 -20.13 -11.23
C GLY A 111 -23.81 -20.03 -10.69
N LYS A 112 -23.07 -21.14 -10.60
CA LYS A 112 -21.65 -21.13 -10.18
C LYS A 112 -20.70 -21.04 -11.38
N PRO A 113 -19.54 -20.37 -11.27
CA PRO A 113 -18.53 -20.35 -12.33
C PRO A 113 -18.14 -21.76 -12.76
N ARG A 114 -18.10 -22.02 -14.08
CA ARG A 114 -17.64 -23.30 -14.64
C ARG A 114 -16.12 -23.39 -14.62
N VAL A 115 -15.62 -24.62 -14.52
CA VAL A 115 -14.25 -24.93 -14.96
C VAL A 115 -14.22 -24.81 -16.48
N LEU A 116 -13.23 -24.08 -17.01
CA LEU A 116 -13.10 -23.81 -18.45
C LEU A 116 -11.89 -24.52 -19.03
N HIS A 117 -11.99 -25.06 -20.23
CA HIS A 117 -10.82 -25.45 -21.01
C HIS A 117 -9.95 -24.23 -21.33
N CYS A 118 -8.63 -24.35 -21.17
CA CYS A 118 -7.70 -23.22 -21.32
C CYS A 118 -6.57 -23.44 -22.34
N GLU A 119 -6.56 -24.58 -23.05
CA GLU A 119 -5.56 -24.89 -24.07
C GLU A 119 -6.08 -24.57 -25.48
N GLY A 120 -5.27 -23.86 -26.26
CA GLY A 120 -5.63 -23.45 -27.62
C GLY A 120 -6.22 -22.05 -27.70
N LYS A 121 -6.11 -21.44 -28.89
CA LYS A 121 -6.49 -20.04 -29.16
C LYS A 121 -8.01 -19.79 -29.11
N GLU A 122 -8.80 -20.84 -29.28
CA GLU A 122 -10.28 -20.82 -29.25
C GLU A 122 -10.84 -21.58 -28.04
N SER A 123 -10.04 -21.73 -26.98
CA SER A 123 -10.46 -22.37 -25.74
C SER A 123 -11.59 -21.61 -25.05
N GLU A 124 -12.32 -22.27 -24.15
CA GLU A 124 -13.40 -21.63 -23.40
C GLU A 124 -12.90 -20.44 -22.57
N PHE A 125 -11.69 -20.53 -22.00
CA PHE A 125 -11.05 -19.41 -21.32
C PHE A 125 -10.64 -18.30 -22.30
N ALA A 126 -10.13 -18.63 -23.48
CA ALA A 126 -9.85 -17.63 -24.51
C ALA A 126 -11.13 -16.88 -24.94
N ASN A 127 -12.26 -17.58 -25.04
CA ASN A 127 -13.55 -16.97 -25.35
C ASN A 127 -14.06 -16.08 -24.21
N LEU A 128 -13.83 -16.45 -22.95
CA LEU A 128 -14.09 -15.58 -21.81
C LEU A 128 -13.29 -14.28 -21.91
N VAL A 129 -11.98 -14.37 -22.18
CA VAL A 129 -11.11 -13.19 -22.32
C VAL A 129 -11.54 -12.31 -23.49
N LYS A 130 -11.84 -12.91 -24.65
CA LYS A 130 -12.35 -12.19 -25.84
C LYS A 130 -13.71 -11.54 -25.61
N SER A 131 -14.54 -12.07 -24.72
CA SER A 131 -15.87 -11.53 -24.44
C SER A 131 -15.85 -10.17 -23.72
N ILE A 132 -14.69 -9.75 -23.20
CA ILE A 132 -14.52 -8.42 -22.62
C ILE A 132 -14.23 -7.43 -23.75
N ASN A 133 -15.26 -6.67 -24.13
CA ASN A 133 -15.18 -5.68 -25.21
C ASN A 133 -14.05 -4.66 -24.97
N GLY A 134 -13.16 -4.50 -25.96
CA GLY A 134 -12.25 -3.34 -26.04
C GLY A 134 -10.74 -3.60 -25.89
N ALA A 135 -10.26 -4.84 -25.78
CA ALA A 135 -8.81 -5.10 -25.74
C ALA A 135 -8.43 -6.42 -26.44
N ASP A 136 -7.42 -6.34 -27.33
CA ASP A 136 -6.76 -7.51 -27.93
C ASP A 136 -5.86 -8.18 -26.88
N LEU A 137 -6.47 -8.99 -26.03
CA LEU A 137 -5.81 -9.62 -24.88
C LEU A 137 -5.34 -11.02 -25.25
N ASN A 138 -4.06 -11.28 -25.00
CA ASN A 138 -3.54 -12.64 -25.06
C ASN A 138 -4.07 -13.47 -23.87
N PRO A 139 -4.90 -14.50 -24.08
CA PRO A 139 -5.47 -15.31 -23.01
C PRO A 139 -4.42 -15.99 -22.14
N TYR A 140 -3.26 -16.35 -22.70
CA TYR A 140 -2.17 -16.94 -21.92
C TYR A 140 -1.57 -15.96 -20.93
N THR A 141 -1.42 -14.69 -21.32
CA THR A 141 -0.93 -13.62 -20.42
C THR A 141 -1.93 -13.33 -19.31
N VAL A 142 -3.22 -13.29 -19.65
CA VAL A 142 -4.29 -13.12 -18.66
C VAL A 142 -4.31 -14.29 -17.68
N LEU A 143 -4.24 -15.53 -18.17
CA LEU A 143 -4.27 -16.72 -17.34
C LEU A 143 -3.06 -16.76 -16.39
N PHE A 144 -1.86 -16.48 -16.91
CA PHE A 144 -0.65 -16.37 -16.10
C PHE A 144 -0.82 -15.37 -14.96
N GLU A 145 -1.43 -14.21 -15.25
CA GLU A 145 -1.68 -13.18 -14.23
C GLU A 145 -2.72 -13.62 -13.20
N MET A 146 -3.81 -14.25 -13.62
CA MET A 146 -4.82 -14.79 -12.71
C MET A 146 -4.27 -15.91 -11.80
N GLU A 147 -3.36 -16.75 -12.32
CA GLU A 147 -2.64 -17.76 -11.54
C GLU A 147 -1.69 -17.09 -10.53
N ARG A 148 -0.92 -16.08 -10.95
CA ARG A 148 -0.01 -15.31 -10.10
C ARG A 148 -0.74 -14.61 -8.95
N LEU A 149 -1.94 -14.08 -9.21
CA LEU A 149 -2.81 -13.44 -8.21
C LEU A 149 -3.50 -14.46 -7.29
N GLY A 150 -3.42 -15.76 -7.61
CA GLY A 150 -4.13 -16.82 -6.90
C GLY A 150 -5.66 -16.69 -7.02
N ILE A 151 -6.12 -16.17 -8.17
CA ILE A 151 -7.53 -16.04 -8.57
C ILE A 151 -7.96 -17.27 -9.38
N ALA A 152 -7.03 -17.88 -10.10
CA ALA A 152 -7.28 -19.05 -10.93
C ALA A 152 -6.28 -20.17 -10.63
N GLU A 153 -6.73 -21.41 -10.76
CA GLU A 153 -5.89 -22.60 -10.68
C GLU A 153 -6.01 -23.40 -11.98
N ARG A 154 -4.88 -23.69 -12.61
CA ARG A 154 -4.83 -24.55 -13.80
C ARG A 154 -4.48 -25.97 -13.41
N LYS A 155 -5.25 -26.93 -13.95
CA LYS A 155 -5.01 -28.37 -13.80
C LYS A 155 -5.42 -29.11 -15.06
N ARG A 156 -4.48 -29.88 -15.65
CA ARG A 156 -4.74 -30.77 -16.80
C ARG A 156 -5.51 -30.10 -17.95
N GLY A 157 -5.02 -28.97 -18.46
CA GLY A 157 -5.62 -28.25 -19.59
C GLY A 157 -6.94 -27.52 -19.31
N THR A 158 -7.34 -27.47 -18.03
CA THR A 158 -8.50 -26.69 -17.56
C THR A 158 -8.08 -25.67 -16.52
N VAL A 159 -8.88 -24.62 -16.37
CA VAL A 159 -8.72 -23.59 -15.36
C VAL A 159 -9.99 -23.47 -14.53
N LYS A 160 -9.82 -23.40 -13.22
CA LYS A 160 -10.88 -23.16 -12.24
C LYS A 160 -10.70 -21.78 -11.64
N LEU A 161 -11.79 -21.01 -11.56
CA LEU A 161 -11.82 -19.82 -10.72
C LEU A 161 -11.77 -20.24 -9.26
N LEU A 162 -10.76 -19.79 -8.54
CA LEU A 162 -10.64 -19.99 -7.11
C LEU A 162 -11.65 -19.05 -6.45
N TRP A 163 -12.78 -19.63 -6.03
CA TRP A 163 -13.69 -18.98 -5.09
C TRP A 163 -12.93 -18.80 -3.80
N ARG A 164 -12.40 -17.60 -3.61
CA ARG A 164 -11.73 -17.25 -2.38
C ARG A 164 -12.79 -17.04 -1.32
N ASP A 165 -12.90 -17.97 -0.36
CA ASP A 165 -13.37 -17.68 1.01
C ASP A 165 -12.30 -16.82 1.73
N PHE A 166 -11.85 -15.76 1.07
CA PHE A 166 -10.87 -14.85 1.65
C PHE A 166 -11.62 -13.78 2.43
N VAL A 167 -11.09 -13.46 3.61
CA VAL A 167 -10.88 -12.08 4.09
C VAL A 167 -11.45 -11.10 3.08
N SER A 168 -12.61 -10.52 3.41
CA SER A 168 -13.40 -9.74 2.47
C SER A 168 -12.51 -8.70 1.78
N SER A 169 -12.86 -8.28 0.56
CA SER A 169 -12.12 -7.18 -0.11
C SER A 169 -11.99 -5.95 0.80
N GLU A 170 -12.97 -5.77 1.70
CA GLU A 170 -13.00 -4.77 2.75
C GLU A 170 -11.90 -4.98 3.79
N ASP A 171 -11.71 -6.21 4.30
CA ASP A 171 -10.64 -6.55 5.24
C ASP A 171 -9.24 -6.35 4.63
N VAL A 172 -9.04 -6.72 3.36
CA VAL A 172 -7.77 -6.49 2.66
C VAL A 172 -7.53 -4.99 2.49
N SER A 173 -8.54 -4.24 2.07
CA SER A 173 -8.45 -2.79 1.93
C SER A 173 -8.12 -2.12 3.25
N HIS A 174 -8.79 -2.51 4.33
CA HIS A 174 -8.52 -2.03 5.68
C HIS A 174 -7.08 -2.33 6.11
N GLY A 175 -6.59 -3.56 5.90
CA GLY A 175 -5.20 -3.92 6.20
C GLY A 175 -4.17 -3.10 5.41
N LEU A 176 -4.45 -2.81 4.14
CA LEU A 176 -3.58 -1.95 3.30
C LEU A 176 -3.63 -0.49 3.75
N GLN A 177 -4.80 0.03 4.14
CA GLN A 177 -4.92 1.38 4.68
C GLN A 177 -4.19 1.53 6.02
N MET A 178 -4.25 0.51 6.87
CA MET A 178 -3.49 0.47 8.13
C MET A 178 -1.98 0.47 7.84
N LEU A 179 -1.51 -0.39 6.92
CA LEU A 179 -0.11 -0.39 6.48
C LEU A 179 0.35 0.98 5.97
N ALA A 180 -0.48 1.65 5.16
CA ALA A 180 -0.16 2.97 4.62
C ALA A 180 0.03 4.00 5.75
N ARG A 181 -0.94 4.10 6.66
CA ARG A 181 -0.88 5.01 7.82
C ARG A 181 0.29 4.69 8.75
N ASP A 182 0.49 3.42 9.07
CA ASP A 182 1.59 2.98 9.95
C ASP A 182 2.96 3.32 9.33
N SER A 183 3.10 3.18 8.02
CA SER A 183 4.35 3.49 7.31
C SER A 183 4.64 4.99 7.30
N GLU A 184 3.61 5.81 7.08
CA GLU A 184 3.69 7.28 7.11
C GLU A 184 4.03 7.77 8.53
N ASP A 185 3.29 7.32 9.53
CA ASP A 185 3.48 7.70 10.93
C ASP A 185 4.87 7.30 11.45
N LEU A 186 5.34 6.10 11.11
CA LEU A 186 6.68 5.65 11.47
C LEU A 186 7.75 6.51 10.80
N ALA A 187 7.62 6.80 9.50
CA ALA A 187 8.58 7.64 8.78
C ALA A 187 8.63 9.04 9.39
N PHE A 188 7.47 9.64 9.66
CA PHE A 188 7.36 10.95 10.29
C PHE A 188 7.98 10.98 11.69
N ALA A 189 7.65 10.00 12.54
CA ALA A 189 8.20 9.92 13.89
C ALA A 189 9.74 9.79 13.90
N VAL A 190 10.30 9.01 12.96
CA VAL A 190 11.75 8.87 12.81
C VAL A 190 12.39 10.16 12.31
N GLN A 191 11.80 10.81 11.31
CA GLN A 191 12.30 12.08 10.77
C GLN A 191 12.31 13.17 11.84
N GLU A 192 11.20 13.36 12.57
CA GLU A 192 11.11 14.28 13.70
C GLU A 192 12.17 13.99 14.76
N ASN A 193 12.40 12.72 15.08
CA ASN A 193 13.43 12.36 16.05
C ASN A 193 14.86 12.63 15.56
N LEU A 194 15.12 12.55 14.25
CA LEU A 194 16.45 12.74 13.64
C LEU A 194 16.77 14.21 13.32
N PHE A 195 15.80 14.96 12.82
CA PHE A 195 16.00 16.31 12.26
C PHE A 195 15.52 17.44 13.19
N ARG A 196 15.18 17.12 14.44
CA ARG A 196 14.89 18.11 15.47
C ARG A 196 15.97 19.19 15.55
N ASN A 197 15.55 20.44 15.43
CA ASN A 197 16.39 21.58 15.75
C ASN A 197 16.60 21.60 17.28
N ASN A 198 17.86 21.67 17.72
CA ASN A 198 18.27 21.73 19.15
C ASN A 198 17.73 22.96 19.93
N LEU A 199 16.82 23.75 19.36
CA LEU A 199 16.26 24.98 19.93
C LEU A 199 14.97 24.73 20.73
N ASP A 200 14.28 23.61 20.49
CA ASP A 200 13.02 23.26 21.18
C ASP A 200 13.25 22.18 22.27
N ASN A 201 13.93 22.56 23.35
CA ASN A 201 14.27 21.66 24.46
C ASN A 201 13.08 21.18 25.31
N GLU A 202 11.85 21.65 25.06
CA GLU A 202 10.66 21.33 25.87
C GLU A 202 9.79 20.19 25.31
N SER A 203 10.03 19.74 24.07
CA SER A 203 9.22 18.70 23.42
C SER A 203 9.81 17.30 23.63
N SER A 204 9.07 16.39 24.27
CA SER A 204 9.47 14.97 24.42
C SER A 204 9.61 14.30 23.05
N LYS A 205 10.61 13.43 22.87
CA LYS A 205 10.80 12.66 21.62
C LYS A 205 9.62 11.73 21.34
N ASN A 206 9.39 11.45 20.06
CA ASN A 206 8.48 10.37 19.69
C ASN A 206 9.07 9.03 20.13
N LEU A 207 8.24 8.13 20.65
CA LEU A 207 8.68 6.80 21.03
C LEU A 207 9.06 5.99 19.79
N HIS A 208 10.34 5.65 19.64
CA HIS A 208 10.85 4.77 18.58
C HIS A 208 11.84 3.77 19.20
N LEU A 209 11.35 2.55 19.46
CA LEU A 209 12.11 1.47 20.10
C LEU A 209 12.09 0.21 19.22
N ARG A 210 13.19 -0.53 19.20
CA ARG A 210 13.32 -1.83 18.53
C ARG A 210 14.05 -2.81 19.44
N THR A 211 13.47 -4.00 19.60
CA THR A 211 14.09 -5.15 20.27
C THR A 211 14.23 -6.26 19.24
N GLU A 212 15.45 -6.79 19.06
CA GLU A 212 15.74 -7.81 18.05
C GLU A 212 16.74 -8.82 18.61
N PHE A 213 16.43 -10.10 18.38
CA PHE A 213 17.31 -11.23 18.64
C PHE A 213 17.34 -12.06 17.34
N ASP A 214 18.53 -12.45 16.89
CA ASP A 214 18.76 -13.10 15.60
C ASP A 214 19.07 -14.60 15.70
N ASP A 215 19.20 -15.14 16.91
CA ASP A 215 19.47 -16.56 17.19
C ASP A 215 18.47 -17.17 18.18
N ILE A 216 17.19 -17.19 17.80
CA ILE A 216 16.10 -17.78 18.58
C ILE A 216 15.77 -19.19 18.08
N VAL A 217 15.59 -20.14 19.00
CA VAL A 217 15.24 -21.53 18.65
C VAL A 217 13.89 -21.59 17.88
N PRO A 218 13.84 -22.22 16.68
CA PRO A 218 12.64 -22.17 15.83
C PRO A 218 11.37 -22.77 16.44
N ASP A 219 11.51 -23.71 17.38
CA ASP A 219 10.39 -24.38 18.05
C ASP A 219 9.67 -23.47 19.04
N ALA A 220 10.33 -22.42 19.55
CA ALA A 220 9.73 -21.44 20.45
C ALA A 220 8.92 -20.36 19.72
N LEU A 221 9.01 -20.25 18.39
CA LEU A 221 8.35 -19.19 17.61
C LEU A 221 6.82 -19.11 17.82
N PRO A 222 6.06 -20.21 17.91
CA PRO A 222 4.62 -20.14 18.18
C PRO A 222 4.30 -19.55 19.56
N GLU A 223 5.05 -19.95 20.59
CA GLU A 223 4.90 -19.44 21.96
C GLU A 223 5.24 -17.95 22.03
N ILE A 224 6.38 -17.55 21.48
CA ILE A 224 6.82 -16.14 21.40
C ILE A 224 5.78 -15.29 20.68
N LYS A 225 5.23 -15.78 19.56
CA LYS A 225 4.20 -15.07 18.80
C LYS A 225 2.92 -14.87 19.62
N SER A 226 2.50 -15.89 20.36
CA SER A 226 1.32 -15.80 21.24
C SER A 226 1.55 -14.79 22.36
N TRP A 227 2.70 -14.87 23.03
CA TRP A 227 3.06 -13.98 24.14
C TRP A 227 3.13 -12.50 23.70
N ILE A 228 3.79 -12.20 22.57
CA ILE A 228 3.86 -10.83 22.06
C ILE A 228 2.47 -10.29 21.68
N LEU A 229 1.62 -11.12 21.09
CA LEU A 229 0.26 -10.71 20.73
C LEU A 229 -0.56 -10.36 21.98
N GLU A 230 -0.46 -11.18 23.03
CA GLU A 230 -1.14 -10.94 24.31
C GLU A 230 -0.66 -9.66 24.98
N GLU A 231 0.65 -9.54 25.23
CA GLU A 231 1.24 -8.37 25.90
C GLU A 231 1.05 -7.08 25.11
N GLY A 232 1.20 -7.15 23.78
CA GLY A 232 0.90 -6.03 22.89
C GLY A 232 -0.56 -5.60 23.00
N SER A 233 -1.50 -6.55 23.02
CA SER A 233 -2.94 -6.26 23.15
C SER A 233 -3.27 -5.63 24.51
N LEU A 234 -2.63 -6.12 25.59
CA LEU A 234 -2.78 -5.55 26.94
C LEU A 234 -2.26 -4.11 26.99
N PHE A 235 -1.09 -3.84 26.39
CA PHE A 235 -0.54 -2.49 26.31
C PHE A 235 -1.43 -1.54 25.51
N HIS A 236 -1.89 -1.96 24.33
CA HIS A 236 -2.81 -1.17 23.50
C HIS A 236 -4.13 -0.87 24.22
N SER A 237 -4.64 -1.81 25.00
CA SER A 237 -5.83 -1.60 25.84
C SER A 237 -5.58 -0.53 26.92
N LYS A 238 -4.44 -0.61 27.63
CA LYS A 238 -4.03 0.41 28.61
C LYS A 238 -3.88 1.79 27.95
N LEU A 239 -3.23 1.86 26.80
CA LEU A 239 -3.02 3.09 26.05
C LEU A 239 -4.33 3.70 25.59
N ARG A 240 -5.26 2.91 25.04
CA ARG A 240 -6.58 3.39 24.62
C ARG A 240 -7.36 4.00 25.79
N ASN A 241 -7.35 3.34 26.95
CA ASN A 241 -8.00 3.85 28.15
C ASN A 241 -7.37 5.16 28.65
N TYR A 242 -6.05 5.30 28.50
CA TYR A 242 -5.35 6.54 28.83
C TYR A 242 -5.69 7.67 27.85
N LEU A 243 -5.61 7.42 26.54
CA LEU A 243 -5.88 8.41 25.49
C LEU A 243 -7.35 8.86 25.47
N ALA A 244 -8.30 7.97 25.79
CA ALA A 244 -9.71 8.32 25.88
C ALA A 244 -10.01 9.45 26.89
N GLN A 245 -9.14 9.66 27.89
CA GLN A 245 -9.27 10.76 28.85
C GLN A 245 -9.01 12.13 28.21
N PHE A 246 -8.30 12.17 27.07
CA PHE A 246 -7.92 13.38 26.34
C PHE A 246 -8.70 13.52 25.02
N ASP A 247 -9.49 12.52 24.65
CA ASP A 247 -10.34 12.55 23.47
C ASP A 247 -11.60 13.39 23.75
N ARG A 248 -11.91 14.33 22.87
CA ARG A 248 -13.00 15.30 23.07
C ARG A 248 -14.39 14.72 22.83
N GLU A 249 -14.48 13.71 21.98
CA GLU A 249 -15.74 13.02 21.71
C GLU A 249 -16.06 12.06 22.86
N LEU A 250 -15.03 11.45 23.45
CA LEU A 250 -15.17 10.51 24.55
C LEU A 250 -15.17 11.16 25.95
N ASN A 251 -14.60 12.36 26.11
CA ASN A 251 -14.56 13.09 27.39
C ASN A 251 -15.17 14.51 27.28
N PRO A 252 -16.49 14.66 27.52
CA PRO A 252 -17.19 15.95 27.49
C PRO A 252 -16.71 16.98 28.53
N ALA A 253 -15.93 16.57 29.53
CA ALA A 253 -15.41 17.48 30.56
C ALA A 253 -14.24 18.36 30.06
N LEU A 254 -13.65 18.04 28.91
CA LEU A 254 -12.55 18.79 28.31
C LEU A 254 -13.04 20.13 27.75
N LYS A 255 -12.86 21.22 28.51
CA LYS A 255 -13.18 22.58 28.08
C LYS A 255 -12.02 23.19 27.29
N VAL A 256 -12.02 23.09 25.95
CA VAL A 256 -10.95 23.68 25.11
C VAL A 256 -11.51 24.44 23.91
N LYS A 257 -10.90 25.60 23.57
CA LYS A 257 -11.36 26.56 22.55
C LYS A 257 -10.69 26.43 21.16
N GLN A 258 -9.70 25.56 20.95
CA GLN A 258 -8.98 25.40 19.67
C GLN A 258 -8.92 23.94 19.18
N GLY A 259 -8.61 23.73 17.90
CA GLY A 259 -8.69 22.45 17.14
C GLY A 259 -7.93 21.25 17.72
N GLY A 260 -8.19 20.05 17.18
CA GLY A 260 -7.71 18.74 17.67
C GLY A 260 -6.26 18.39 17.32
N ALA A 261 -5.58 17.64 18.18
CA ALA A 261 -4.28 17.02 17.90
C ALA A 261 -4.46 15.51 17.70
N ARG A 262 -3.70 14.92 16.77
CA ARG A 262 -3.71 13.48 16.52
C ARG A 262 -2.54 12.84 17.27
N VAL A 263 -2.83 11.81 18.07
CA VAL A 263 -1.81 10.93 18.67
C VAL A 263 -1.95 9.56 18.02
N ALA A 264 -0.86 9.06 17.45
CA ALA A 264 -0.79 7.72 16.87
C ALA A 264 0.27 6.90 17.60
N PHE A 265 -0.08 5.66 17.92
CA PHE A 265 0.87 4.66 18.43
C PHE A 265 0.63 3.36 17.67
N GLY A 266 1.59 3.00 16.82
CA GLY A 266 1.65 1.70 16.17
C GLY A 266 2.69 0.82 16.87
N SER A 267 2.41 -0.49 16.95
CA SER A 267 3.40 -1.48 17.35
C SER A 267 3.27 -2.69 16.44
N PHE A 268 4.39 -3.21 15.94
CA PHE A 268 4.41 -4.42 15.13
C PHE A 268 5.42 -5.41 15.70
N SER A 269 5.16 -6.70 15.49
CA SER A 269 6.12 -7.78 15.74
C SER A 269 6.24 -8.65 14.50
N LEU A 270 7.45 -9.15 14.24
CA LEU A 270 7.72 -10.02 13.10
C LEU A 270 8.55 -11.22 13.59
N THR A 271 7.91 -12.38 13.63
CA THR A 271 8.57 -13.68 13.77
C THR A 271 8.72 -14.30 12.38
N LYS A 272 9.96 -14.53 11.96
CA LYS A 272 10.29 -15.17 10.67
C LYS A 272 11.25 -16.32 10.91
N ARG A 273 11.10 -17.39 10.11
CA ARG A 273 12.11 -18.45 9.99
C ARG A 273 13.18 -18.04 8.98
#